data_AF-A0AAU0P6D2-F1
#
_entry.id   AF-A0AAU0P6D2-F1
#
_cell.length_a   1.000
_cell.length_b   1.000
_cell.length_c   1.000
_cell.angle_alpha   90.00
_cell.angle_beta   90.00
_cell.angle_gamma   90.00
#
_symmetry.space_group_name_H-M   'P 1'
#
loop_
_entity.id
_entity.type
_entity.pdbx_description
1 polymer ?
#
loop_
_entity_poly.entity_id
_entity_poly.type
_entity_poly.pdbx_seq_one_letter_code
_entity_poly.pdbx_strand_id
1 'polypeptide(L)' 'MYQTRHSFASNMLSNKEDIFWVSKMLGHKNPNITLEKYSKYIKSNRTKKQPLWIQKTMFWYKIDTVVLLDIGYIEIHK' A
#
# COMPACT_ATOMS: atom_id res chain seq x y z
N MET A 1 14.13 -31.90 -1.02
CA MET A 1 12.95 -31.38 -0.31
C MET A 1 13.03 -29.84 -0.18
N TYR A 2 13.05 -29.10 -1.30
CA TYR A 2 13.16 -27.62 -1.28
C TYR A 2 11.82 -26.90 -1.39
N GLN A 3 10.83 -27.57 -1.96
CA GLN A 3 9.52 -27.00 -2.30
C GLN A 3 8.77 -26.46 -1.07
N THR A 4 8.75 -27.21 0.04
CA THR A 4 7.98 -26.85 1.25
C THR A 4 8.48 -25.56 1.90
N ARG A 5 9.81 -25.38 1.98
CA ARG A 5 10.45 -24.18 2.52
C ARG A 5 10.13 -22.94 1.68
N HIS A 6 10.17 -23.08 0.36
CA HIS A 6 9.83 -22.01 -0.57
C HIS A 6 8.34 -21.65 -0.52
N SER A 7 7.46 -22.66 -0.45
CA SER A 7 6.01 -22.44 -0.31
C SER A 7 5.66 -21.76 1.01
N PHE A 8 6.29 -22.17 2.12
CA PHE A 8 6.11 -21.54 3.42
C PHE A 8 6.51 -20.06 3.41
N ALA A 9 7.72 -19.75 2.96
CA ALA A 9 8.22 -18.38 2.92
C ALA A 9 7.36 -17.47 2.03
N SER A 10 6.98 -17.98 0.84
CA SER A 10 6.14 -17.23 -0.11
C SER A 10 4.75 -16.94 0.45
N ASN A 11 4.13 -17.92 1.11
CA ASN A 11 2.81 -17.76 1.72
C ASN A 11 2.83 -16.76 2.87
N MET A 12 3.79 -16.88 3.80
CA MET A 12 3.89 -15.99 4.96
C MET A 12 4.20 -14.55 4.57
N LEU A 13 5.11 -14.32 3.62
CA LEU A 13 5.43 -12.97 3.16
C LEU A 13 4.30 -12.34 2.34
N SER A 14 3.55 -13.14 1.60
CA SER A 14 2.33 -12.69 0.93
C SER A 14 1.24 -12.27 1.94
N ASN A 15 1.19 -12.93 3.10
CA ASN A 15 0.27 -12.61 4.20
C ASN A 15 0.73 -11.41 5.05
N LYS A 16 1.84 -10.75 4.70
CA LYS A 16 2.41 -9.57 5.41
C LYS A 16 2.94 -9.90 6.82
N GLU A 17 3.35 -11.14 7.06
CA GLU A 17 4.04 -11.52 8.29
C GLU A 17 5.42 -10.87 8.41
N ASP A 18 5.92 -10.78 9.64
CA ASP A 18 7.24 -10.19 9.92
C ASP A 18 8.38 -11.03 9.31
N ILE A 19 9.23 -10.36 8.53
CA ILE A 19 10.42 -10.94 7.88
C ILE A 19 11.41 -11.49 8.90
N PHE A 20 11.55 -10.85 10.08
CA PHE A 20 12.44 -11.34 11.12
C PHE A 20 11.96 -12.68 11.68
N TRP A 21 10.65 -12.80 11.90
CA TRP A 21 10.03 -14.05 12.34
C TRP A 21 10.13 -15.16 11.29
N VAL A 22 9.82 -14.86 10.02
CA VAL A 22 9.95 -15.81 8.90
C VAL A 22 11.41 -16.26 8.73
N SER A 23 12.38 -15.35 8.85
CA SER A 23 13.81 -15.66 8.80
C SER A 23 14.25 -16.62 9.91
N LYS A 24 13.74 -16.42 11.13
CA LYS A 24 14.00 -17.30 12.28
C LYS A 24 13.41 -18.70 12.08
N MET A 25 12.19 -18.80 11.55
CA MET A 25 11.55 -20.09 11.22
C MET A 25 12.28 -20.83 10.09
N LEU A 26 12.90 -20.09 9.17
CA LEU A 26 13.76 -20.66 8.14
C LEU A 26 15.16 -21.01 8.67
N GLY A 27 15.55 -20.59 9.88
CA GLY A 27 16.91 -20.82 10.39
C GLY A 27 17.99 -20.06 9.65
N HIS A 28 17.66 -18.90 9.05
CA HIS A 28 18.65 -18.05 8.41
C HIS A 28 19.41 -17.23 9.48
N LYS A 29 20.73 -17.12 9.32
CA LYS A 29 21.59 -16.31 10.23
C LYS A 29 21.29 -14.81 10.14
N ASN A 30 20.81 -14.35 8.99
CA ASN A 30 20.49 -12.96 8.74
C ASN A 30 19.17 -12.84 7.94
N PRO A 31 18.21 -11.99 8.37
CA PRO A 31 17.00 -11.69 7.60
C PRO A 31 17.25 -11.13 6.20
N ASN A 32 18.43 -10.52 5.95
CA ASN A 32 18.78 -10.05 4.60
C ASN A 32 18.75 -11.16 3.56
N ILE A 33 19.12 -12.39 3.91
CA ILE A 33 19.10 -13.54 2.98
C ILE A 33 17.65 -13.85 2.56
N THR A 34 16.70 -13.75 3.50
CA THR A 34 15.28 -13.91 3.21
C THR A 34 14.76 -12.76 2.36
N LEU A 35 15.18 -11.53 2.67
CA LEU A 35 14.80 -10.33 1.93
C LEU A 35 15.27 -10.40 0.47
N GLU A 36 16.52 -10.76 0.21
CA GLU A 36 17.07 -10.88 -1.14
C GLU A 36 16.28 -11.91 -1.97
N LYS A 37 15.97 -13.07 -1.38
CA LYS A 37 15.32 -14.16 -2.12
C LYS A 37 13.82 -13.97 -2.30
N TYR A 38 13.14 -13.35 -1.33
CA TYR A 38 11.68 -13.28 -1.28
C TYR A 38 11.10 -11.87 -1.28
N SER A 39 11.92 -10.83 -1.47
CA SER A 39 11.50 -9.42 -1.65
C SER A 39 10.34 -9.25 -2.62
N LYS A 40 10.30 -10.05 -3.69
CA LYS A 40 9.23 -10.04 -4.70
C LYS A 40 7.83 -10.28 -4.13
N TYR A 41 7.71 -11.06 -3.04
CA TYR A 41 6.43 -11.43 -2.44
C TYR A 41 5.98 -10.46 -1.35
N ILE A 42 6.88 -9.58 -0.90
CA ILE A 42 6.54 -8.53 0.07
C ILE A 42 5.76 -7.46 -0.68
N LYS A 43 4.42 -7.55 -0.62
CA LYS A 43 3.54 -6.49 -1.13
C LYS A 43 3.77 -5.24 -0.28
N SER A 44 4.56 -4.31 -0.81
CA SER A 44 4.72 -3.00 -0.19
C SER A 44 3.34 -2.34 -0.19
N ASN A 45 2.79 -2.12 0.99
CA ASN A 45 1.60 -1.30 1.23
C ASN A 45 1.91 0.19 0.99
N ARG A 46 2.86 0.51 0.10
CA ARG A 46 3.00 1.85 -0.47
C ARG A 46 1.71 2.09 -1.22
N THR A 47 0.75 2.70 -0.52
CA THR A 47 -0.31 3.47 -1.15
C THR A 47 0.40 4.26 -2.24
N LYS A 48 -0.07 4.13 -3.48
CA LYS A 48 0.43 4.97 -4.56
C LYS A 48 0.15 6.38 -4.10
N LYS A 49 1.16 7.06 -3.54
CA LYS A 49 1.01 8.42 -3.07
C LYS A 49 0.67 9.20 -4.34
N GLN A 50 -0.56 9.68 -4.41
CA GLN A 50 -0.97 10.50 -5.53
C GLN A 50 0.03 11.65 -5.61
N PRO A 51 0.64 11.88 -6.78
CA PRO A 51 1.61 12.96 -6.93
C PRO A 51 0.95 14.27 -6.49
N LEU A 52 1.76 15.16 -5.89
CA LEU A 52 1.25 16.38 -5.24
C LEU A 52 0.37 17.23 -6.17
N TRP A 53 0.66 17.23 -7.47
CA TRP A 53 -0.15 17.93 -8.47
C TRP A 53 -1.57 17.37 -8.58
N ILE A 54 -1.77 16.05 -8.48
CA ILE A 54 -3.11 15.42 -8.46
C ILE A 54 -3.86 15.80 -7.17
N GLN A 55 -3.16 15.90 -6.03
CA GLN A 55 -3.80 16.35 -4.79
C GLN A 55 -4.24 17.82 -4.90
N LYS A 56 -3.41 18.67 -5.53
CA LYS A 56 -3.74 20.09 -5.76
C LYS A 56 -4.94 20.24 -6.69
N THR A 57 -5.02 19.49 -7.80
CA THR A 57 -6.17 19.56 -8.71
C THR A 57 -7.46 19.07 -8.06
N MET A 58 -7.40 18.00 -7.26
CA MET A 58 -8.57 17.48 -6.53
C MET A 58 -9.09 18.48 -5.48
N PHE A 59 -8.18 19.22 -4.83
CA PHE A 59 -8.55 20.25 -3.86
C PHE A 59 -9.32 21.41 -4.52
N TRP A 60 -8.81 21.98 -5.62
CA TRP A 60 -9.49 23.06 -6.35
C TRP A 60 -10.85 22.61 -6.87
N TYR A 61 -10.94 21.42 -7.47
CA TYR A 61 -12.21 20.86 -7.95
C TYR A 61 -13.24 20.72 -6.82
N LYS A 62 -12.80 20.28 -5.63
CA LYS A 62 -13.68 20.17 -4.46
C LYS A 62 -14.18 21.54 -3.99
N ILE A 63 -13.32 22.57 -4.01
CA ILE A 63 -13.72 23.94 -3.68
C ILE A 63 -14.76 24.46 -4.70
N ASP A 64 -14.51 24.29 -5.99
CA ASP A 64 -15.41 24.75 -7.06
C ASP A 64 -16.80 24.09 -6.94
N THR A 65 -16.86 22.78 -6.69
CA THR A 65 -18.15 22.07 -6.52
C THR A 65 -18.96 22.56 -5.32
N VAL A 66 -18.31 22.90 -4.20
CA VAL A 66 -19.00 23.40 -3.01
C VAL A 66 -19.58 24.79 -3.26
N VAL A 67 -18.78 25.68 -3.85
CA VAL A 67 -19.22 27.06 -4.17
C VAL A 67 -20.40 27.05 -5.16
N LEU A 68 -20.37 26.20 -6.18
CA LEU A 68 -21.46 26.08 -7.16
C LEU A 68 -22.75 25.53 -6.54
N LEU A 69 -22.66 24.62 -5.56
CA LEU A 69 -23.82 24.10 -4.84
C LEU A 69 -24.46 25.17 -3.94
N ASP A 70 -23.65 25.98 -3.25
CA ASP A 70 -24.15 27.05 -2.38
C ASP A 70 -24.83 28.18 -3.18
N ILE A 71 -24.27 28.56 -4.34
CA ILE A 71 -24.87 29.56 -5.23
C ILE A 71 -26.18 29.04 -5.84
N GLY A 72 -26.21 27.81 -6.33
CA GLY A 72 -27.42 27.19 -6.88
C GLY A 72 -28.54 27.01 -5.86
N TYR A 73 -28.20 26.74 -4.58
CA TYR A 73 -29.19 26.66 -3.50
C TYR A 73 -29.84 28.02 -3.18
N ILE A 74 -29.08 29.11 -3.25
CA ILE A 74 -29.59 30.48 -3.04
C ILE A 74 -30.53 30.90 -4.18
N GLU A 75 -30.27 30.47 -5.40
CA GLU A 75 -31.03 30.87 -6.60
C GLU A 75 -32.38 30.15 -6.71
N ILE A 76 -32.51 28.95 -6.14
CA ILE A 76 -33.75 28.16 -6.15
C ILE A 76 -34.71 28.56 -5.00
N HIS A 77 -34.22 29.25 -3.97
CA HIS A 77 -35.00 29.63 -2.78
C HIS A 77 -35.40 31.13 -2.73
N LYS A 78 -35.31 31.85 -3.84
CA LYS A 78 -35.72 33.26 -3.99
C LYS A 78 -36.95 33.38 -4.89
#